data_AF-A0A1V6ED39-F1
#
_entry.id   AF-A0A1V6ED39-F1
#
_cell.length_a   1.000
_cell.length_b   1.000
_cell.length_c   1.000
_cell.angle_alpha   90.00
_cell.angle_beta   90.00
_cell.angle_gamma   90.00
#
_symmetry.space_group_name_H-M   'P 1'
#
loop_
_entity.id
_entity.type
_entity.pdbx_description
1 polymer ?
#
loop_
_entity_poly.entity_id
_entity_poly.type
_entity_poly.pdbx_seq_one_letter_code
_entity_poly.pdbx_strand_id
1 'polypeptide(L)'
;MNIALSAIQRDTSIQTRAEINMETVNSYAEAMTEGAKFPPVVLFGTEGKCWIGDGWHRVMAAEQIDAMDIPAELRDGGRVDALKHALGANAVHGQRRTNADKRRCVELAIKEFASLSSRAIAELCGVSKTFVENIRPSEVATVATCRTGADGKQYPAKRRQSRPTTPEEEEAMYFEKEDKERNQADTGNAKQKPIKRGRPCNGMQFARMAVLDLEQITDDDTERVEAFEFVKEWIYENYESKNIKND
;
A
#
# COMPACT_ATOMS: atom_id res chain seq x y z
N MET A 1 18.99 7.76 28.90
CA MET A 1 20.36 7.52 29.39
C MET A 1 21.34 8.18 28.42
N ASN A 2 22.59 8.43 28.80
CA ASN A 2 23.59 8.93 27.85
C ASN A 2 24.44 7.76 27.34
N ILE A 3 24.67 7.73 26.03
CA ILE A 3 25.50 6.71 25.37
C ILE A 3 26.67 7.41 24.69
N ALA A 4 27.87 6.85 24.83
CA ALA A 4 29.07 7.35 24.17
C ALA A 4 28.94 7.25 22.65
N LEU A 5 29.27 8.31 21.91
CA LEU A 5 29.20 8.30 20.44
C LEU A 5 30.12 7.24 19.81
N SER A 6 31.21 6.86 20.49
CA SER A 6 32.13 5.81 20.07
C SER A 6 31.52 4.40 20.06
N ALA A 7 30.49 4.16 20.87
CA ALA A 7 29.79 2.88 20.93
C ALA A 7 28.73 2.71 19.82
N ILE A 8 28.37 3.82 19.14
CA ILE A 8 27.31 3.85 18.13
C ILE A 8 27.87 3.44 16.77
N GLN A 9 27.30 2.37 16.21
CA GLN A 9 27.66 1.85 14.89
C GLN A 9 26.88 2.58 13.79
N ARG A 10 27.60 3.24 12.89
CA ARG A 10 27.07 3.97 11.72
C ARG A 10 26.91 3.04 10.52
N ASP A 11 26.07 2.03 10.67
CA ASP A 11 25.80 1.10 9.59
C ASP A 11 24.83 1.72 8.57
N THR A 12 25.36 2.08 7.39
CA THR A 12 24.60 2.70 6.30
C THR A 12 23.48 1.83 5.76
N SER A 13 23.50 0.52 6.05
CA SER A 13 22.43 -0.40 5.69
C SER A 13 21.16 -0.24 6.52
N ILE A 14 21.20 0.48 7.65
CA ILE A 14 20.02 0.83 8.47
C ILE A 14 19.45 2.21 8.06
N GLN A 15 20.22 3.02 7.35
CA GLN A 15 19.83 4.37 6.99
C GLN A 15 18.77 4.39 5.89
N THR A 16 17.52 4.68 6.29
CA THR A 16 16.35 4.71 5.40
C THR A 16 16.22 6.00 4.59
N ARG A 17 16.87 7.10 5.01
CA ARG A 17 16.92 8.36 4.26
C ARG A 17 17.83 8.23 3.05
N ALA A 18 17.37 8.73 1.90
CA ALA A 18 18.13 8.72 0.66
C ALA A 18 19.41 9.56 0.76
N GLU A 19 19.31 10.68 1.45
CA GLU A 19 20.40 11.62 1.69
C GLU A 19 20.26 12.20 3.10
N ILE A 20 21.40 12.57 3.68
CA ILE A 20 21.44 13.29 4.95
C ILE A 20 21.53 14.77 4.62
N ASN A 21 20.56 15.57 5.08
CA ASN A 21 20.60 17.00 4.83
C ASN A 21 21.59 17.65 5.80
N MET A 22 22.78 18.00 5.28
CA MET A 22 23.84 18.64 6.05
C MET A 22 23.42 20.00 6.63
N GLU A 23 22.51 20.73 6.00
CA GLU A 23 21.97 21.98 6.55
C GLU A 23 21.19 21.73 7.84
N THR A 24 20.41 20.64 7.88
CA THR A 24 19.70 20.22 9.09
C THR A 24 20.67 19.76 10.17
N VAL A 25 21.75 19.07 9.80
CA VAL A 25 22.81 18.67 10.74
C VAL A 25 23.49 19.90 11.35
N ASN A 26 23.87 20.89 10.52
CA ASN A 26 24.50 22.12 10.98
C ASN A 26 23.58 22.90 11.94
N SER A 27 22.31 23.08 11.57
CA SER A 27 21.33 23.75 12.43
C SER A 27 21.14 23.03 13.77
N TYR A 28 21.18 21.69 13.76
CA TYR A 28 21.12 20.91 15.00
C TYR A 28 22.41 21.05 15.82
N ALA A 29 23.59 21.07 15.19
CA ALA A 29 24.86 21.26 15.85
C ALA A 29 24.95 22.62 16.55
N GLU A 30 24.52 23.69 15.87
CA GLU A 30 24.41 25.04 16.45
C GLU A 30 23.46 25.05 17.65
N ALA A 31 22.24 24.54 17.49
CA ALA A 31 21.26 24.49 18.57
C ALA A 31 21.72 23.60 19.74
N MET A 32 22.44 22.51 19.49
CA MET A 32 23.05 21.68 20.55
C MET A 32 24.14 22.45 21.30
N THR A 33 24.95 23.25 20.60
CA THR A 33 25.97 24.12 21.21
C THR A 33 25.34 25.21 22.08
N GLU A 34 24.18 25.73 21.69
CA GLU A 34 23.39 26.67 22.47
C GLU A 34 22.68 26.03 23.68
N GLY A 35 22.77 24.71 23.84
CA GLY A 35 22.17 23.98 24.96
C GLY A 35 20.69 23.62 24.76
N ALA A 36 20.19 23.62 23.51
CA ALA A 36 18.84 23.18 23.21
C ALA A 36 18.64 21.70 23.58
N LYS A 37 17.46 21.37 24.12
CA LYS A 37 17.13 20.00 24.51
C LYS A 37 16.50 19.25 23.33
N PHE A 38 17.21 18.25 22.84
CA PHE A 38 16.73 17.36 21.79
C PHE A 38 16.04 16.12 22.37
N PRO A 39 15.02 15.57 21.68
CA PRO A 39 14.51 14.24 21.99
C PRO A 39 15.62 13.20 21.94
N PRO A 40 15.60 12.18 22.83
CA PRO A 40 16.61 11.14 22.83
C PRO A 40 16.64 10.37 21.49
N VAL A 41 17.83 9.90 21.10
CA VAL A 41 17.97 9.02 19.93
C VAL A 41 17.57 7.58 20.30
N VAL A 42 16.99 6.85 19.36
CA VAL A 42 16.59 5.45 19.61
C VAL A 42 17.69 4.53 19.12
N LEU A 43 18.30 3.79 20.04
CA LEU A 43 19.39 2.86 19.77
C LEU A 43 18.96 1.44 20.12
N PHE A 44 19.49 0.45 19.39
CA PHE A 44 19.28 -0.97 19.67
C PHE A 44 20.62 -1.66 19.93
N GLY A 45 20.67 -2.54 20.91
CA GLY A 45 21.89 -3.30 21.24
C GLY A 45 22.28 -3.17 22.69
N THR A 46 23.58 -3.01 22.92
CA THR A 46 24.18 -2.90 24.25
C THR A 46 24.94 -1.57 24.36
N GLU A 47 25.27 -1.16 25.59
CA GLU A 47 25.99 0.10 25.83
C GLU A 47 27.36 0.17 25.11
N GLY A 48 28.03 -0.97 24.92
CA GLY A 48 29.32 -1.03 24.23
C GLY A 48 29.22 -1.18 22.71
N LYS A 49 28.07 -1.60 22.19
CA LYS A 49 27.82 -1.74 20.74
C LYS A 49 26.34 -1.65 20.45
N CYS A 50 25.95 -0.55 19.81
CA CYS A 50 24.57 -0.27 19.47
C CYS A 50 24.42 0.26 18.04
N TRP A 51 23.21 0.15 17.49
CA TRP A 51 22.85 0.59 16.15
C TRP A 51 21.76 1.66 16.20
N ILE A 52 21.81 2.61 15.27
CA ILE A 52 20.88 3.75 15.22
C ILE A 52 19.55 3.30 14.59
N GLY A 53 18.49 3.28 15.39
CA GLY A 53 17.12 3.05 14.90
C GLY A 53 16.42 4.34 14.48
N ASP A 54 16.65 5.44 15.20
CA ASP A 54 16.18 6.78 14.85
C ASP A 54 17.17 7.86 15.32
N GLY A 55 17.17 9.02 14.65
CA GLY A 55 17.96 10.17 15.07
C GLY A 55 19.31 10.34 14.39
N TRP A 56 19.49 9.83 13.16
CA TRP A 56 20.72 9.98 12.37
C TRP A 56 21.25 11.42 12.32
N HIS A 57 20.40 12.41 12.02
CA HIS A 57 20.81 13.82 12.00
C HIS A 57 21.27 14.33 13.38
N ARG A 58 20.65 13.85 14.47
CA ARG A 58 21.05 14.23 15.84
C ARG A 58 22.40 13.63 16.21
N VAL A 59 22.65 12.36 15.85
CA VAL A 59 23.95 11.71 16.08
C VAL A 59 25.06 12.41 15.30
N MET A 60 24.81 12.77 14.04
CA MET A 60 25.80 13.49 13.22
C MET A 60 26.05 14.91 13.72
N ALA A 61 25.02 15.60 14.20
CA ALA A 61 25.18 16.93 14.79
C ALA A 61 26.02 16.88 16.08
N ALA A 62 25.75 15.89 16.94
CA ALA A 62 26.54 15.66 18.14
C ALA A 62 28.01 15.33 17.82
N GLU A 63 28.26 14.56 16.75
CA GLU A 63 29.60 14.27 16.27
C GLU A 63 30.31 15.51 15.72
N GLN A 64 29.58 16.39 15.00
CA GLN A 64 30.15 17.62 14.45
C GLN A 64 30.61 18.61 15.53
N ILE A 65 30.03 18.56 16.73
CA ILE A 65 30.44 19.38 17.88
C ILE A 65 31.39 18.64 18.83
N ASP A 66 31.92 17.49 18.43
CA ASP A 66 32.81 16.63 19.22
C ASP A 66 32.22 16.25 20.61
N ALA A 67 30.90 16.08 20.69
CA ALA A 67 30.25 15.63 21.92
C ALA A 67 30.72 14.21 22.29
N MET A 68 30.93 13.96 23.58
CA MET A 68 31.38 12.64 24.05
C MET A 68 30.22 11.64 24.11
N ASP A 69 29.04 12.13 24.48
CA ASP A 69 27.84 11.34 24.68
C ASP A 69 26.60 12.03 24.11
N ILE A 70 25.55 11.25 23.89
CA ILE A 70 24.25 11.74 23.42
C ILE A 70 23.12 11.09 24.23
N PRO A 71 22.06 11.84 24.58
CA PRO A 71 20.88 11.25 25.21
C PRO A 71 20.22 10.25 24.27
N ALA A 72 20.08 9.02 24.74
CA ALA A 72 19.54 7.90 24.00
C ALA A 72 18.54 7.05 24.82
N GLU A 73 17.62 6.43 24.10
CA GLU A 73 16.81 5.30 24.53
C GLU A 73 17.44 4.03 23.95
N LEU A 74 18.19 3.29 24.79
CA LEU A 74 18.71 1.99 24.41
C LEU A 74 17.62 0.93 24.58
N ARG A 75 17.38 0.16 23.53
CA ARG A 75 16.43 -0.96 23.50
C ARG A 75 17.18 -2.27 23.25
N ASP A 76 16.71 -3.33 23.87
CA ASP A 76 17.23 -4.66 23.59
C ASP A 76 16.93 -5.05 22.13
N GLY A 77 17.93 -5.58 21.43
CA GLY A 77 17.81 -6.00 20.05
C GLY A 77 19.13 -5.94 19.29
N GLY A 78 19.09 -6.32 18.01
CA GLY A 78 20.25 -6.25 17.13
C GLY A 78 20.11 -5.21 16.01
N ARG A 79 21.04 -5.27 15.06
CA ARG A 79 20.99 -4.53 13.80
C ARG A 79 19.64 -4.68 13.08
N VAL A 80 19.09 -5.89 13.05
CA VAL A 80 17.83 -6.20 12.36
C VAL A 80 16.65 -5.49 13.02
N ASP A 81 16.63 -5.39 14.35
CA ASP A 81 15.56 -4.71 15.08
C ASP A 81 15.68 -3.19 14.96
N ALA A 82 16.91 -2.67 14.94
CA ALA A 82 17.18 -1.28 14.58
C ALA A 82 16.64 -0.94 13.19
N LEU A 83 16.88 -1.82 12.20
CA LEU A 83 16.35 -1.64 10.86
C LEU A 83 14.82 -1.67 10.84
N LYS A 84 14.17 -2.65 11.49
CA LYS A 84 12.70 -2.69 11.59
C LYS A 84 12.14 -1.41 12.18
N HIS A 85 12.78 -0.89 13.23
CA HIS A 85 12.39 0.38 13.83
C HIS A 85 12.57 1.54 12.85
N ALA A 86 13.71 1.61 12.16
CA ALA A 86 14.01 2.66 11.18
C ALA A 86 13.07 2.65 9.96
N LEU A 87 12.58 1.47 9.55
CA LEU A 87 11.61 1.30 8.45
C LEU A 87 10.23 1.86 8.81
N GLY A 88 9.79 1.66 10.05
CA GLY A 88 8.50 2.15 10.55
C GLY A 88 8.55 3.59 11.08
N ALA A 89 9.71 4.01 11.59
CA ALA A 89 9.96 5.36 12.06
C ALA A 89 9.73 6.37 10.92
N ASN A 90 9.11 7.52 11.24
CA ASN A 90 8.71 8.56 10.28
C ASN A 90 7.52 8.22 9.35
N ALA A 91 6.71 7.21 9.67
CA ALA A 91 5.35 7.10 9.11
C ALA A 91 4.36 8.11 9.75
N VAL A 92 4.54 8.42 11.03
CA VAL A 92 3.52 9.13 11.84
C VAL A 92 4.01 10.50 12.37
N HIS A 93 5.27 10.63 12.78
CA HIS A 93 5.84 11.87 13.34
C HIS A 93 7.27 12.11 12.83
N GLY A 94 7.68 13.38 12.70
CA GLY A 94 9.01 13.78 12.21
C GLY A 94 9.01 14.41 10.81
N GLN A 95 10.21 14.69 10.26
CA GLN A 95 10.36 15.23 8.90
C GLN A 95 9.72 14.26 7.90
N ARG A 96 8.80 14.75 7.05
CA ARG A 96 8.09 13.89 6.09
C ARG A 96 9.08 13.13 5.21
N ARG A 97 8.81 11.84 4.97
CA ARG A 97 9.60 11.03 4.02
C ARG A 97 9.37 11.52 2.59
N THR A 98 10.46 11.82 1.89
CA THR A 98 10.41 12.13 0.46
C THR A 98 10.07 10.87 -0.34
N ASN A 99 9.72 11.02 -1.63
CA ASN A 99 9.50 9.85 -2.48
C ASN A 99 10.79 9.02 -2.67
N ALA A 100 11.96 9.67 -2.63
CA ALA A 100 13.25 8.98 -2.64
C ALA A 100 13.47 8.16 -1.35
N ASP A 101 13.16 8.74 -0.19
CA ASP A 101 13.24 8.02 1.11
C ASP A 101 12.32 6.80 1.13
N LYS A 102 11.10 6.94 0.60
CA LYS A 102 10.15 5.81 0.51
C LYS A 102 10.71 4.68 -0.35
N ARG A 103 11.32 5.01 -1.50
CA ARG A 103 11.94 3.99 -2.38
C ARG A 103 13.08 3.27 -1.68
N ARG A 104 14.03 4.01 -1.12
CA ARG A 104 15.18 3.44 -0.40
C ARG A 104 14.75 2.57 0.78
N CYS A 105 13.77 3.03 1.55
CA CYS A 105 13.18 2.28 2.65
C CYS A 105 12.63 0.91 2.19
N VAL A 106 11.92 0.88 1.06
CA VAL A 106 11.41 -0.36 0.47
C VAL A 106 12.53 -1.25 -0.08
N GLU A 107 13.53 -0.68 -0.74
CA GLU A 107 14.68 -1.42 -1.27
C GLU A 107 15.46 -2.12 -0.15
N LEU A 108 15.74 -1.41 0.94
CA LEU A 108 16.38 -1.98 2.14
C LEU A 108 15.53 -3.10 2.74
N ALA A 109 14.22 -2.89 2.86
CA ALA A 109 13.31 -3.90 3.39
C ALA A 109 13.25 -5.16 2.51
N ILE A 110 13.25 -5.02 1.18
CA ILE A 110 13.26 -6.16 0.24
C ILE A 110 14.58 -6.91 0.33
N LYS A 111 15.71 -6.20 0.47
CA LYS A 111 17.04 -6.81 0.56
C LYS A 111 17.22 -7.61 1.84
N GLU A 112 16.81 -7.07 2.99
CA GLU A 112 16.94 -7.76 4.28
C GLU A 112 15.84 -8.82 4.48
N PHE A 113 14.61 -8.52 4.09
CA PHE A 113 13.43 -9.36 4.34
C PHE A 113 12.85 -9.95 3.05
N ALA A 114 13.70 -10.54 2.21
CA ALA A 114 13.29 -11.11 0.91
C ALA A 114 12.18 -12.17 1.01
N SER A 115 12.08 -12.88 2.13
CA SER A 115 11.07 -13.91 2.42
C SER A 115 9.69 -13.35 2.78
N LEU A 116 9.60 -12.07 3.15
CA LEU A 116 8.32 -11.46 3.52
C LEU A 116 7.43 -11.20 2.29
N SER A 117 6.13 -11.23 2.54
CA SER A 117 5.13 -10.82 1.56
C SER A 117 5.19 -9.31 1.29
N SER A 118 4.79 -8.88 0.10
CA SER A 118 4.74 -7.45 -0.24
C SER A 118 3.80 -6.66 0.69
N ARG A 119 2.78 -7.31 1.27
CA ARG A 119 1.91 -6.70 2.28
C ARG A 119 2.64 -6.48 3.61
N ALA A 120 3.36 -7.48 4.11
CA ALA A 120 4.14 -7.35 5.33
C ALA A 120 5.22 -6.28 5.21
N ILE A 121 5.90 -6.20 4.05
CA ILE A 121 6.87 -5.12 3.78
C ILE A 121 6.18 -3.76 3.72
N ALA A 122 5.00 -3.67 3.08
CA ALA A 122 4.25 -2.43 3.00
C ALA A 122 3.81 -1.92 4.39
N GLU A 123 3.37 -2.81 5.27
CA GLU A 123 3.02 -2.51 6.66
C GLU A 123 4.25 -2.05 7.46
N LEU A 124 5.37 -2.77 7.36
CA LEU A 124 6.63 -2.40 8.02
C LEU A 124 7.11 -1.00 7.60
N CYS A 125 7.06 -0.69 6.31
CA CYS A 125 7.54 0.59 5.79
C CYS A 125 6.47 1.71 5.87
N GLY A 126 5.20 1.40 6.14
CA GLY A 126 4.10 2.37 6.10
C GLY A 126 3.80 2.90 4.69
N VAL A 127 3.86 2.05 3.67
CA VAL A 127 3.59 2.39 2.25
C VAL A 127 2.50 1.51 1.67
N SER A 128 2.03 1.81 0.45
CA SER A 128 1.05 0.93 -0.22
C SER A 128 1.71 -0.34 -0.75
N LYS A 129 0.96 -1.45 -0.75
CA LYS A 129 1.38 -2.72 -1.37
C LYS A 129 1.79 -2.54 -2.84
N THR A 130 1.05 -1.73 -3.60
CA THR A 130 1.34 -1.43 -5.01
C THR A 130 2.68 -0.76 -5.21
N PHE A 131 3.08 0.14 -4.30
CA PHE A 131 4.39 0.78 -4.33
C PHE A 131 5.52 -0.23 -4.14
N VAL A 132 5.36 -1.18 -3.20
CA VAL A 132 6.32 -2.27 -2.98
C VAL A 132 6.41 -3.19 -4.20
N GLU A 133 5.29 -3.53 -4.81
CA GLU A 133 5.25 -4.39 -6.00
C GLU A 133 5.95 -3.75 -7.21
N ASN A 134 5.83 -2.43 -7.38
CA ASN A 134 6.51 -1.71 -8.46
C ASN A 134 8.03 -1.64 -8.28
N ILE A 135 8.53 -1.66 -7.04
CA ILE A 135 9.96 -1.59 -6.73
C ILE A 135 10.59 -2.98 -6.73
N ARG A 136 9.79 -4.03 -6.43
CA ARG A 136 10.33 -5.38 -6.28
C ARG A 136 10.89 -5.89 -7.61
N PRO A 137 12.18 -6.25 -7.67
CA PRO A 137 12.75 -6.82 -8.88
C PRO A 137 12.03 -8.12 -9.24
N SER A 138 11.78 -8.33 -10.53
CA SER A 138 11.20 -9.57 -11.05
C SER A 138 11.99 -10.81 -10.60
N GLU A 139 13.31 -10.68 -10.46
CA GLU A 139 14.20 -11.77 -10.03
C GLU A 139 13.98 -12.22 -8.58
N VAL A 140 13.78 -11.28 -7.65
CA VAL A 140 13.45 -11.58 -6.24
C VAL A 140 12.04 -12.17 -6.14
N ALA A 141 11.19 -11.93 -7.13
CA ALA A 141 9.87 -12.55 -7.20
C ALA A 141 9.94 -14.06 -7.51
N THR A 142 11.01 -14.51 -8.17
CA THR A 142 11.20 -15.89 -8.66
C THR A 142 11.90 -16.80 -7.64
N VAL A 143 12.71 -16.24 -6.73
CA VAL A 143 13.52 -17.04 -5.77
C VAL A 143 12.70 -17.53 -4.56
N ALA A 144 11.68 -16.78 -4.13
CA ALA A 144 10.86 -17.19 -2.99
C ALA A 144 9.74 -18.15 -3.44
N THR A 145 9.82 -19.45 -3.09
CA THR A 145 8.75 -20.43 -3.36
C THR A 145 7.54 -20.19 -2.45
N CYS A 146 7.78 -19.70 -1.23
CA CYS A 146 6.79 -19.35 -0.21
C CYS A 146 7.09 -17.97 0.41
N ARG A 147 6.06 -17.18 0.71
CA ARG A 147 6.14 -15.87 1.36
C ARG A 147 5.39 -15.88 2.68
N THR A 148 6.02 -15.36 3.72
CA THR A 148 5.38 -15.26 5.04
C THR A 148 4.54 -13.97 5.12
N GLY A 149 3.25 -14.12 5.45
CA GLY A 149 2.35 -13.01 5.76
C GLY A 149 2.63 -12.42 7.15
N ALA A 150 2.04 -11.27 7.46
CA ALA A 150 2.10 -10.67 8.80
C ALA A 150 1.59 -11.64 9.90
N ASP A 151 0.65 -12.52 9.54
CA ASP A 151 0.08 -13.56 10.41
C ASP A 151 1.02 -14.77 10.65
N GLY A 152 2.25 -14.75 10.15
CA GLY A 152 3.19 -15.89 10.22
C GLY A 152 2.86 -17.05 9.25
N LYS A 153 1.74 -16.97 8.52
CA LYS A 153 1.31 -18.00 7.56
C LYS A 153 2.08 -17.89 6.24
N GLN A 154 2.44 -19.04 5.66
CA GLN A 154 3.14 -19.12 4.37
C GLN A 154 2.15 -19.17 3.20
N TYR A 155 2.41 -18.37 2.17
CA TYR A 155 1.63 -18.35 0.93
C TYR A 155 2.54 -18.58 -0.28
N PRO A 156 2.12 -19.34 -1.30
CA PRO A 156 2.90 -19.52 -2.52
C PRO A 156 3.10 -18.17 -3.22
N ALA A 157 4.33 -17.88 -3.64
CA ALA A 157 4.69 -16.57 -4.22
C ALA A 157 4.03 -16.29 -5.57
N LYS A 158 3.69 -17.34 -6.31
CA LYS A 158 2.84 -17.29 -7.50
C LYS A 158 1.50 -17.90 -7.15
N ARG A 159 0.42 -17.09 -7.18
CA ARG A 159 -0.93 -17.64 -7.21
C ARG A 159 -0.96 -18.54 -8.44
N ARG A 160 -1.18 -19.85 -8.27
CA ARG A 160 -1.56 -20.73 -9.38
C ARG A 160 -2.71 -19.99 -10.07
N GLN A 161 -2.48 -19.50 -11.29
CA GLN A 161 -3.60 -19.22 -12.16
C GLN A 161 -4.35 -20.54 -12.20
N SER A 162 -5.63 -20.54 -11.84
CA SER A 162 -6.49 -21.71 -12.03
C SER A 162 -6.24 -22.18 -13.45
N ARG A 163 -5.95 -23.49 -13.60
CA ARG A 163 -5.80 -24.12 -14.91
C ARG A 163 -6.95 -23.59 -15.79
N PRO A 164 -6.70 -23.13 -17.03
CA PRO A 164 -7.82 -22.83 -17.92
C PRO A 164 -8.63 -24.11 -17.99
N THR A 165 -9.84 -24.08 -17.46
CA THR A 165 -10.82 -25.15 -17.62
C THR A 165 -11.01 -25.29 -19.12
N THR A 166 -10.76 -26.48 -19.66
CA THR A 166 -11.14 -26.73 -21.05
C THR A 166 -12.66 -26.58 -21.17
N PRO A 167 -13.21 -26.17 -22.33
CA PRO A 167 -14.66 -26.05 -22.52
C PRO A 167 -15.42 -27.32 -22.10
N GLU A 168 -14.80 -28.49 -22.31
CA GLU A 168 -15.32 -29.80 -21.91
C GLU A 168 -15.39 -29.99 -20.39
N GLU A 169 -14.41 -29.49 -19.63
CA GLU A 169 -14.40 -29.53 -18.16
C GLU A 169 -15.41 -28.53 -17.56
N GLU A 170 -15.66 -27.40 -18.24
CA GLU A 170 -16.68 -26.41 -17.89
C GLU A 170 -18.10 -26.93 -18.12
N GLU A 171 -18.34 -27.59 -19.26
CA GLU A 171 -19.63 -28.24 -19.56
C GLU A 171 -19.95 -29.34 -18.56
N ALA A 172 -18.99 -30.24 -18.27
CA ALA A 172 -19.18 -31.32 -17.29
C ALA A 172 -19.51 -30.77 -15.88
N MET A 173 -18.85 -29.68 -15.46
CA MET A 173 -19.13 -29.03 -14.18
C MET A 173 -20.51 -28.33 -14.15
N TYR A 174 -21.04 -27.94 -15.31
CA TYR A 174 -22.38 -27.37 -15.44
C TYR A 174 -23.45 -28.46 -15.29
N PHE A 175 -23.27 -29.60 -15.97
CA PHE A 175 -24.19 -30.75 -15.86
C PHE A 175 -24.22 -31.35 -14.45
N GLU A 176 -23.07 -31.50 -13.78
CA GLU A 176 -23.03 -31.99 -12.40
C GLU A 176 -23.72 -31.05 -11.39
N LYS A 177 -23.75 -29.74 -11.67
CA LYS A 177 -24.46 -28.77 -10.83
C LYS A 177 -25.96 -28.84 -11.05
N GLU A 178 -26.42 -28.95 -12.29
CA GLU A 178 -27.86 -29.08 -12.58
C GLU A 178 -28.46 -30.36 -11.98
N ASP A 179 -27.73 -31.47 -11.99
CA ASP A 179 -28.24 -32.73 -11.43
C ASP A 179 -28.26 -32.72 -9.90
N LYS A 180 -27.35 -31.99 -9.25
CA LYS A 180 -27.39 -31.78 -7.79
C LYS A 180 -28.52 -30.82 -7.39
N GLU A 181 -28.83 -29.82 -8.21
CA GLU A 181 -29.95 -28.90 -7.99
C GLU A 181 -31.31 -29.56 -8.27
N ARG A 182 -31.42 -30.43 -9.28
CA ARG A 182 -32.62 -31.26 -9.53
C ARG A 182 -32.91 -32.21 -8.38
N ASN A 183 -31.89 -32.87 -7.83
CA ASN A 183 -32.06 -33.82 -6.73
C ASN A 183 -32.34 -33.15 -5.36
N GLN A 184 -32.10 -31.84 -5.20
CA GLN A 184 -32.47 -31.07 -4.00
C GLN A 184 -33.88 -30.49 -4.04
N ALA A 185 -34.53 -30.45 -5.21
CA ALA A 185 -35.86 -29.87 -5.39
C ALA A 185 -37.02 -30.79 -4.93
N ASP A 186 -36.77 -32.07 -4.68
CA ASP A 186 -37.82 -33.06 -4.38
C ASP A 186 -38.08 -33.30 -2.88
N THR A 187 -37.37 -32.59 -2.00
CA THR A 187 -37.63 -32.62 -0.55
C THR A 187 -37.79 -31.21 0.02
N GLY A 188 -39.05 -30.77 0.16
CA GLY A 188 -39.44 -29.84 1.22
C GLY A 188 -39.44 -28.34 0.89
N ASN A 189 -40.64 -27.85 0.56
CA ASN A 189 -41.18 -26.52 0.91
C ASN A 189 -40.28 -25.29 0.63
N ALA A 190 -40.33 -24.79 -0.60
CA ALA A 190 -39.56 -23.67 -1.08
C ALA A 190 -40.09 -22.30 -0.59
N LYS A 191 -39.46 -21.72 0.43
CA LYS A 191 -39.37 -20.25 0.56
C LYS A 191 -38.17 -19.78 -0.26
N GLN A 192 -38.41 -19.34 -1.49
CA GLN A 192 -37.36 -18.81 -2.37
C GLN A 192 -36.81 -17.50 -1.81
N LYS A 193 -35.52 -17.47 -1.43
CA LYS A 193 -34.79 -16.22 -1.20
C LYS A 193 -34.36 -15.65 -2.55
N PRO A 194 -34.53 -14.34 -2.81
CA PRO A 194 -34.18 -13.75 -4.10
C PRO A 194 -32.66 -13.71 -4.30
N ILE A 195 -32.24 -14.13 -5.49
CA ILE A 195 -30.87 -14.05 -5.99
C ILE A 195 -30.48 -12.56 -6.12
N LYS A 196 -29.53 -12.08 -5.30
CA LYS A 196 -29.00 -10.71 -5.44
C LYS A 196 -27.99 -10.65 -6.58
N ARG A 197 -28.46 -10.37 -7.80
CA ARG A 197 -27.62 -9.90 -8.91
C ARG A 197 -27.28 -8.42 -8.65
N GLY A 198 -26.00 -8.06 -8.54
CA GLY A 198 -25.57 -6.68 -8.33
C GLY A 198 -25.99 -5.77 -9.49
N ARG A 199 -26.41 -4.53 -9.19
CA ARG A 199 -26.82 -3.54 -10.19
C ARG A 199 -25.68 -3.24 -11.18
N PRO A 200 -25.94 -3.15 -12.50
CA PRO A 200 -24.95 -2.64 -13.44
C PRO A 200 -24.74 -1.14 -13.19
N CYS A 201 -23.72 -0.78 -12.41
CA CYS A 201 -23.45 0.60 -12.00
C CYS A 201 -23.10 1.54 -13.16
N ASN A 202 -22.58 1.03 -14.29
CA ASN A 202 -22.11 1.88 -15.38
C ASN A 202 -23.25 2.59 -16.12
N GLY A 203 -24.35 1.90 -16.44
CA GLY A 203 -25.46 2.50 -17.20
C GLY A 203 -26.14 3.64 -16.45
N MET A 204 -26.28 3.50 -15.13
CA MET A 204 -26.91 4.53 -14.28
C MET A 204 -25.96 5.72 -14.04
N GLN A 205 -24.65 5.50 -14.06
CA GLN A 205 -23.65 6.57 -14.01
C GLN A 205 -23.67 7.42 -15.29
N PHE A 206 -23.74 6.79 -16.47
CA PHE A 206 -23.84 7.53 -17.73
C PHE A 206 -25.14 8.33 -17.83
N ALA A 207 -26.28 7.76 -17.43
CA ALA A 207 -27.55 8.47 -17.39
C ALA A 207 -27.50 9.68 -16.43
N ARG A 208 -26.84 9.54 -15.28
CA ARG A 208 -26.69 10.63 -14.32
C ARG A 208 -25.80 11.76 -14.83
N MET A 209 -24.72 11.44 -15.54
CA MET A 209 -23.85 12.45 -16.16
C MET A 209 -24.60 13.24 -17.24
N ALA A 210 -25.32 12.55 -18.12
CA ALA A 210 -26.10 13.21 -19.18
C ALA A 210 -27.16 14.18 -18.62
N VAL A 211 -27.84 13.82 -17.53
CA VAL A 211 -28.80 14.71 -16.86
C VAL A 211 -28.12 15.92 -16.23
N LEU A 212 -26.97 15.72 -15.56
CA LEU A 212 -26.21 16.82 -14.95
C LEU A 212 -25.65 17.80 -16.00
N ASP A 213 -25.29 17.31 -17.18
CA ASP A 213 -24.79 18.15 -18.26
C ASP A 213 -25.92 18.99 -18.87
N LEU A 214 -27.13 18.43 -19.01
CA LEU A 214 -28.33 19.16 -19.45
C LEU A 214 -28.81 20.19 -18.42
N GLU A 215 -28.68 19.89 -17.12
CA GLU A 215 -29.03 20.81 -16.02
C GLU A 215 -28.08 22.00 -15.92
N GLN A 216 -26.84 21.88 -16.43
CA GLN A 216 -25.87 22.98 -16.46
C GLN A 216 -26.13 24.00 -17.58
N ILE A 217 -27.02 23.68 -18.54
CA ILE A 217 -27.42 24.63 -19.58
C ILE A 217 -28.34 25.70 -18.95
N THR A 218 -27.93 26.96 -19.06
CA THR A 218 -28.65 28.10 -18.49
C THR A 218 -30.03 28.26 -19.14
N ASP A 219 -31.02 28.73 -18.38
CA ASP A 219 -32.41 28.87 -18.87
C ASP A 219 -32.56 29.86 -20.05
N ASP A 220 -31.62 30.80 -20.21
CA ASP A 220 -31.58 31.80 -21.30
C ASP A 220 -30.88 31.30 -22.59
N ASP A 221 -30.39 30.06 -22.60
CA ASP A 221 -29.72 29.49 -23.77
C ASP A 221 -30.74 28.99 -24.79
N THR A 222 -30.68 29.55 -26.00
CA THR A 222 -31.57 29.19 -27.12
C THR A 222 -31.41 27.74 -27.57
N GLU A 223 -30.23 27.15 -27.38
CA GLU A 223 -29.92 25.77 -27.81
C GLU A 223 -30.38 24.72 -26.79
N ARG A 224 -30.83 25.16 -25.61
CA ARG A 224 -31.30 24.26 -24.55
C ARG A 224 -32.45 23.39 -25.02
N VAL A 225 -33.45 23.99 -25.64
CA VAL A 225 -34.66 23.28 -26.10
C VAL A 225 -34.29 22.21 -27.14
N GLU A 226 -33.40 22.56 -28.07
CA GLU A 226 -32.91 21.64 -29.11
C GLU A 226 -32.11 20.47 -28.51
N ALA A 227 -31.27 20.73 -27.51
CA ALA A 227 -30.51 19.68 -26.81
C ALA A 227 -31.42 18.67 -26.08
N PHE A 228 -32.51 19.14 -25.45
CA PHE A 228 -33.49 18.27 -24.80
C PHE A 228 -34.30 17.46 -25.82
N GLU A 229 -34.70 18.05 -26.95
CA GLU A 229 -35.40 17.35 -28.02
C GLU A 229 -34.52 16.27 -28.66
N PHE A 230 -33.26 16.57 -28.94
CA PHE A 230 -32.31 15.61 -29.51
C PHE A 230 -32.10 14.38 -28.61
N VAL A 231 -31.92 14.57 -27.31
CA VAL A 231 -31.79 13.46 -26.34
C VAL A 231 -33.08 12.65 -26.28
N LYS A 232 -34.24 13.32 -26.34
CA LYS A 232 -35.55 12.66 -26.34
C LYS A 232 -35.73 11.79 -27.60
N GLU A 233 -35.45 12.33 -28.79
CA GLU A 233 -35.53 11.59 -30.06
C GLU A 233 -34.59 10.38 -30.07
N TRP A 234 -33.33 10.56 -29.65
CA TRP A 234 -32.37 9.47 -29.59
C TRP A 234 -32.83 8.33 -28.67
N ILE A 235 -33.45 8.65 -27.52
CA ILE A 235 -34.02 7.65 -26.61
C ILE A 235 -35.18 6.91 -27.28
N TYR A 236 -36.09 7.61 -27.96
CA TYR A 236 -37.23 6.97 -28.64
C TYR A 236 -36.78 6.04 -29.77
N GLU A 237 -35.88 6.47 -30.64
CA GLU A 237 -35.36 5.66 -31.75
C GLU A 237 -34.66 4.38 -31.27
N ASN A 238 -33.86 4.48 -30.20
CA ASN A 238 -33.14 3.34 -29.65
C ASN A 238 -34.01 2.43 -28.76
N TYR A 239 -35.17 2.91 -28.32
CA TYR A 239 -36.16 2.11 -27.62
C TYR A 239 -37.05 1.33 -28.62
N GLU A 240 -37.50 1.97 -29.70
CA GLU A 240 -38.31 1.31 -30.74
C GLU A 240 -37.51 0.28 -31.55
N SER A 241 -36.25 0.58 -31.87
CA SER A 241 -35.35 -0.33 -32.62
C SER A 241 -35.09 -1.67 -31.90
N LYS A 242 -35.27 -1.70 -30.58
CA LYS A 242 -35.13 -2.91 -29.76
C LYS A 242 -36.45 -3.67 -29.56
N ASN A 243 -37.60 -3.02 -29.71
CA ASN A 243 -38.90 -3.68 -29.64
C ASN A 243 -39.32 -4.33 -30.97
N ILE A 244 -38.81 -3.86 -32.12
CA ILE A 244 -39.12 -4.45 -33.44
C ILE A 244 -38.37 -5.78 -33.69
N LYS A 245 -37.32 -6.09 -32.91
CA LYS A 245 -36.53 -7.34 -33.06
C LYS A 245 -37.00 -8.50 -32.18
N ASN A 246 -38.12 -8.33 -31.45
CA ASN A 246 -38.66 -9.34 -30.53
C ASN A 246 -40.06 -9.85 -30.91
N ASP A 247 -40.55 -9.57 -32.12
CA ASP A 247 -41.73 -10.22 -32.71
C ASP A 247 -41.32 -11.15 -33.88
#